data_AF-A0A5J5W6U9-F1
#
_entry.id   AF-A0A5J5W6U9-F1
#
_cell.length_a   1.000
_cell.length_b   1.000
_cell.length_c   1.000
_cell.angle_alpha   90.00
_cell.angle_beta   90.00
_cell.angle_gamma   90.00
#
_symmetry.space_group_name_H-M   'P 1'
#
loop_
_entity.id
_entity.type
_entity.pdbx_description
1 polymer ?
#
loop_
_entity_poly.entity_id
_entity_poly.type
_entity_poly.pdbx_seq_one_letter_code
_entity_poly.pdbx_strand_id
1 'polypeptide(L)'
;MASISATGFLPQSLTLSSATARASTRRPIACLSAQLQQQQPPSQRIERRKIMVIGAVGLVAPALWDSSNGEIEMAMAASSGFTDMPALRGKDYGKTKMRYPDYTETVSGLQYKDLRVGDGPTPKMGDTVVVDWDGYTIGYYGRIFEARNKTKGGSFVGDDKDFFKFRLGSQEVIPAFEEAITGMALGGVRRIIVPPELGYPDNDYNKSGPKPTTFSGQRALDFVLRNQGLIDKTLLFDIELLKIIPN
;
A
#
# COMPACT_ATOMS: atom_id res chain seq x y z
N MET A 1 47.33 54.94 -29.14
CA MET A 1 48.73 54.58 -29.45
C MET A 1 49.55 54.62 -28.16
N ALA A 2 50.66 53.87 -28.10
CA ALA A 2 51.48 53.60 -26.88
C ALA A 2 50.70 52.85 -25.76
N SER A 3 51.08 51.68 -25.24
CA SER A 3 52.28 50.80 -25.31
C SER A 3 53.45 51.13 -24.37
N ILE A 4 54.21 50.08 -24.02
CA ILE A 4 55.44 50.02 -23.18
C ILE A 4 55.17 50.09 -21.65
N SER A 5 55.90 49.41 -20.74
CA SER A 5 56.35 47.99 -20.60
C SER A 5 57.37 47.87 -19.44
N ALA A 6 57.52 46.68 -18.83
CA ALA A 6 58.72 46.21 -18.09
C ALA A 6 59.05 46.92 -16.73
N THR A 7 59.83 46.39 -15.76
CA THR A 7 60.41 45.03 -15.50
C THR A 7 60.89 44.88 -14.03
N GLY A 8 60.94 43.64 -13.52
CA GLY A 8 61.88 43.19 -12.47
C GLY A 8 61.42 43.30 -11.00
N PHE A 9 62.04 42.59 -10.03
CA PHE A 9 63.07 41.53 -10.13
C PHE A 9 63.07 40.63 -8.85
N LEU A 10 63.46 39.36 -8.97
CA LEU A 10 63.78 38.39 -7.86
C LEU A 10 65.28 38.51 -7.47
N PRO A 11 65.89 37.86 -6.44
CA PRO A 11 65.66 36.53 -5.79
C PRO A 11 65.63 36.65 -4.23
N GLN A 12 65.88 35.68 -3.32
CA GLN A 12 66.38 34.27 -3.23
C GLN A 12 65.47 33.48 -2.26
N SER A 13 65.34 32.15 -2.14
CA SER A 13 66.12 30.91 -2.46
C SER A 13 67.19 30.45 -1.44
N LEU A 14 66.95 29.33 -0.72
CA LEU A 14 67.91 28.29 -0.21
C LEU A 14 67.03 27.15 0.43
N THR A 15 66.87 25.93 -0.14
CA THR A 15 67.71 24.69 -0.05
C THR A 15 67.72 23.99 1.34
N LEU A 16 67.77 22.65 1.51
CA LEU A 16 67.92 21.49 0.59
C LEU A 16 67.42 20.15 1.24
N SER A 17 67.46 19.05 0.46
CA SER A 17 67.48 17.62 0.85
C SER A 17 66.11 16.95 1.11
N SER A 18 65.70 15.81 0.52
CA SER A 18 66.37 14.52 0.16
C SER A 18 66.73 13.64 1.37
N ALA A 19 66.48 12.32 1.41
CA ALA A 19 65.88 11.35 0.46
C ALA A 19 65.03 10.32 1.28
N THR A 20 64.36 9.28 0.77
CA THR A 20 64.77 8.17 -0.12
C THR A 20 63.55 7.40 -0.65
N ALA A 21 63.71 6.65 -1.74
CA ALA A 21 62.68 5.72 -2.23
C ALA A 21 62.79 4.34 -1.56
N ARG A 22 61.66 3.62 -1.41
CA ARG A 22 61.64 2.20 -1.07
C ARG A 22 60.61 1.45 -1.92
N ALA A 23 61.09 0.61 -2.84
CA ALA A 23 60.23 -0.23 -3.65
C ALA A 23 59.65 -1.39 -2.82
N SER A 24 58.33 -1.58 -2.88
CA SER A 24 57.69 -2.80 -2.38
C SER A 24 57.52 -3.78 -3.54
N THR A 25 58.16 -4.94 -3.43
CA THR A 25 57.98 -6.07 -4.36
C THR A 25 57.63 -7.33 -3.58
N ARG A 26 57.03 -8.29 -4.29
CA ARG A 26 56.49 -9.60 -3.86
C ARG A 26 55.00 -9.59 -3.52
N ARG A 27 54.24 -10.64 -3.84
CA ARG A 27 54.38 -11.74 -4.84
C ARG A 27 52.95 -12.28 -5.07
N PRO A 28 52.64 -12.99 -6.18
CA PRO A 28 51.30 -13.54 -6.39
C PRO A 28 50.97 -14.58 -5.31
N ILE A 29 49.74 -14.52 -4.79
CA ILE A 29 49.21 -15.54 -3.86
C ILE A 29 48.83 -16.77 -4.69
N ALA A 30 49.49 -17.90 -4.43
CA ALA A 30 49.14 -19.16 -5.06
C ALA A 30 47.79 -19.67 -4.54
N CYS A 31 46.91 -20.11 -5.45
CA CYS A 31 45.64 -20.72 -5.07
C CYS A 31 45.88 -22.13 -4.50
N LEU A 32 45.84 -22.26 -3.18
CA LEU A 32 46.06 -23.54 -2.50
C LEU A 32 44.75 -24.35 -2.46
N SER A 33 44.66 -25.37 -3.30
CA SER A 33 43.49 -26.24 -3.43
C SER A 33 43.33 -27.20 -2.24
N ALA A 34 42.80 -26.70 -1.12
CA ALA A 34 42.41 -27.52 0.01
C ALA A 34 41.09 -28.27 -0.27
N GLN A 35 41.19 -29.57 -0.59
CA GLN A 35 40.02 -30.43 -0.76
C GLN A 35 39.37 -30.76 0.59
N LEU A 36 38.49 -29.87 1.06
CA LEU A 36 37.58 -30.19 2.18
C LEU A 36 36.50 -31.16 1.69
N GLN A 37 36.74 -32.45 1.96
CA GLN A 37 35.84 -33.57 1.65
C GLN A 37 34.52 -33.43 2.43
N GLN A 38 33.53 -32.72 1.86
CA GLN A 38 32.17 -32.70 2.42
C GLN A 38 31.54 -34.08 2.30
N GLN A 39 31.58 -34.85 3.38
CA GLN A 39 30.80 -36.08 3.51
C GLN A 39 29.31 -35.72 3.54
N GLN A 40 28.62 -35.92 2.42
CA GLN A 40 27.16 -35.83 2.38
C GLN A 40 26.58 -36.93 3.29
N PRO A 41 25.63 -36.62 4.19
CA PRO A 41 24.89 -37.66 4.89
C PRO A 41 24.07 -38.47 3.87
N PRO A 42 23.86 -39.79 4.09
CA PRO A 42 23.18 -40.64 3.14
C PRO A 42 21.75 -40.16 2.88
N SER A 43 21.38 -40.09 1.60
CA SER A 43 20.07 -39.62 1.17
C SER A 43 18.97 -40.59 1.59
N GLN A 44 18.28 -40.28 2.69
CA GLN A 44 17.12 -41.08 3.12
C GLN A 44 16.03 -41.03 2.06
N ARG A 45 15.83 -42.18 1.42
CA ARG A 45 14.89 -42.38 0.31
C ARG A 45 13.46 -42.39 0.83
N ILE A 46 12.85 -41.23 0.94
CA ILE A 46 11.46 -41.08 1.41
C ILE A 46 10.54 -41.92 0.52
N GLU A 47 10.01 -43.02 1.08
CA GLU A 47 8.99 -43.81 0.40
C GLU A 47 7.73 -42.99 0.22
N ARG A 48 7.32 -42.81 -1.04
CA ARG A 48 6.06 -42.16 -1.39
C ARG A 48 4.90 -43.07 -1.01
N ARG A 49 4.41 -42.92 0.21
CA ARG A 49 3.18 -43.58 0.70
C ARG A 49 2.07 -43.38 -0.33
N LYS A 50 1.55 -44.47 -0.90
CA LYS A 50 0.39 -44.45 -1.79
C LYS A 50 -0.84 -44.07 -0.98
N ILE A 51 -1.18 -42.78 -0.96
CA ILE A 51 -2.49 -42.32 -0.50
C ILE A 51 -3.51 -42.79 -1.54
N MET A 52 -4.41 -43.69 -1.14
CA MET A 52 -5.53 -44.07 -1.99
C MET A 52 -6.45 -42.87 -2.15
N VAL A 53 -6.71 -42.46 -3.39
CA VAL A 53 -7.80 -41.55 -3.70
C VAL A 53 -9.10 -42.34 -3.59
N ILE A 54 -9.73 -42.29 -2.41
CA ILE A 54 -11.12 -42.74 -2.25
C ILE A 54 -11.99 -41.65 -2.90
N GLY A 55 -12.21 -41.78 -4.21
CA GLY A 55 -13.18 -40.96 -4.92
C GLY A 55 -14.58 -41.29 -4.42
N ALA A 56 -15.20 -40.37 -3.70
CA ALA A 56 -16.57 -40.50 -3.23
C ALA A 56 -17.56 -40.39 -4.40
N VAL A 57 -17.77 -41.51 -5.11
CA VAL A 57 -18.83 -41.64 -6.11
C VAL A 57 -20.17 -41.60 -5.38
N GLY A 58 -20.90 -40.49 -5.54
CA GLY A 58 -22.23 -40.32 -4.95
C GLY A 58 -23.24 -41.28 -5.58
N LEU A 59 -23.57 -42.36 -4.89
CA LEU A 59 -24.69 -43.23 -5.25
C LEU A 59 -26.01 -42.54 -4.89
N VAL A 60 -26.60 -41.86 -5.88
CA VAL A 60 -27.99 -41.41 -5.80
C VAL A 60 -28.91 -42.59 -6.15
N ALA A 61 -29.58 -43.15 -5.15
CA ALA A 61 -30.62 -44.15 -5.31
C ALA A 61 -31.97 -43.56 -4.86
N PRO A 62 -32.92 -43.29 -5.78
CA PRO A 62 -34.24 -42.80 -5.40
C PRO A 62 -35.09 -43.91 -4.78
N ALA A 63 -36.09 -43.49 -4.00
CA ALA A 63 -36.88 -44.34 -3.11
C ALA A 63 -37.58 -45.54 -3.77
N LEU A 64 -37.69 -46.63 -3.01
CA LEU A 64 -38.86 -47.50 -3.02
C LEU A 64 -39.55 -47.45 -1.65
N TRP A 65 -40.86 -47.65 -1.67
CA TRP A 65 -41.80 -47.28 -0.61
C TRP A 65 -42.06 -48.44 0.36
N ASP A 66 -42.07 -48.14 1.66
CA ASP A 66 -42.73 -48.97 2.67
C ASP A 66 -43.45 -48.06 3.68
N SER A 67 -44.55 -48.55 4.27
CA SER A 67 -45.44 -47.80 5.15
C SER A 67 -45.46 -48.36 6.57
N SER A 68 -44.58 -47.84 7.41
CA SER A 68 -44.71 -47.94 8.86
C SER A 68 -44.35 -46.62 9.54
N ASN A 69 -44.97 -46.35 10.70
CA ASN A 69 -44.99 -45.02 11.29
C ASN A 69 -43.64 -44.66 11.93
N GLY A 70 -42.85 -43.86 11.24
CA GLY A 70 -41.70 -43.15 11.78
C GLY A 70 -41.64 -41.74 11.18
N GLU A 71 -41.53 -40.72 12.02
CA GLU A 71 -41.44 -39.34 11.56
C GLU A 71 -40.10 -39.13 10.85
N ILE A 72 -40.14 -38.95 9.53
CA ILE A 72 -38.97 -38.53 8.76
C ILE A 72 -38.73 -37.06 9.10
N GLU A 73 -37.88 -36.80 10.08
CA GLU A 73 -37.27 -35.48 10.26
C GLU A 73 -36.51 -35.13 8.98
N MET A 74 -37.17 -34.36 8.13
CA MET A 74 -36.57 -33.70 6.98
C MET A 74 -35.54 -32.71 7.51
N ALA A 75 -34.32 -33.19 7.72
CA ALA A 75 -33.21 -32.46 8.33
C ALA A 75 -32.78 -31.29 7.42
N MET A 76 -33.55 -30.21 7.47
CA MET A 76 -33.26 -28.94 6.85
C MET A 76 -31.87 -28.51 7.33
N ALA A 77 -30.93 -28.34 6.40
CA ALA A 77 -29.61 -27.77 6.67
C ALA A 77 -29.76 -26.26 6.95
N ALA A 78 -30.35 -25.94 8.10
CA ALA A 78 -30.89 -24.64 8.42
C ALA A 78 -29.83 -23.71 9.00
N SER A 79 -29.77 -22.50 8.44
CA SER A 79 -28.91 -21.37 8.82
C SER A 79 -27.41 -21.52 8.57
N SER A 80 -26.84 -20.48 7.97
CA SER A 80 -25.42 -20.17 7.97
C SER A 80 -25.00 -19.66 9.35
N GLY A 81 -25.08 -20.52 10.37
CA GLY A 81 -24.73 -20.20 11.75
C GLY A 81 -23.22 -19.95 11.92
N PHE A 82 -22.87 -18.88 12.61
CA PHE A 82 -21.48 -18.62 13.01
C PHE A 82 -21.09 -19.59 14.13
N THR A 83 -20.35 -20.65 13.81
CA THR A 83 -19.86 -21.63 14.80
C THR A 83 -19.02 -20.94 15.86
N ASP A 84 -19.42 -21.01 17.14
CA ASP A 84 -18.61 -20.50 18.24
C ASP A 84 -17.29 -21.28 18.31
N MET A 85 -16.19 -20.60 17.99
CA MET A 85 -14.84 -21.13 18.11
C MET A 85 -14.20 -20.52 19.36
N PRO A 86 -14.37 -21.11 20.56
CA PRO A 86 -13.87 -20.52 21.81
C PRO A 86 -12.35 -20.34 21.84
N ALA A 87 -11.61 -21.05 20.98
CA ALA A 87 -10.17 -20.85 20.76
C ALA A 87 -9.79 -19.46 20.21
N LEU A 88 -10.75 -18.69 19.66
CA LEU A 88 -10.58 -17.31 19.21
C LEU A 88 -10.96 -16.26 20.30
N ARG A 89 -11.62 -16.70 21.38
CA ARG A 89 -12.15 -15.78 22.41
C ARG A 89 -11.01 -15.11 23.17
N GLY A 90 -11.07 -13.79 23.28
CA GLY A 90 -10.00 -12.99 23.91
C GLY A 90 -8.70 -12.94 23.10
N LYS A 91 -8.73 -13.30 21.81
CA LYS A 91 -7.58 -13.22 20.90
C LYS A 91 -7.93 -12.43 19.65
N ASP A 92 -7.16 -11.38 19.41
CA ASP A 92 -7.23 -10.43 18.30
C ASP A 92 -6.69 -11.01 16.97
N TYR A 93 -7.11 -12.24 16.65
CA TYR A 93 -6.87 -12.86 15.34
C TYR A 93 -7.67 -12.18 14.21
N GLY A 94 -8.80 -11.55 14.54
CA GLY A 94 -9.44 -10.57 13.67
C GLY A 94 -8.72 -9.24 13.80
N LYS A 95 -8.32 -8.63 12.67
CA LYS A 95 -7.57 -7.37 12.71
C LYS A 95 -8.40 -6.25 13.33
N THR A 96 -7.92 -5.72 14.45
CA THR A 96 -8.44 -4.50 15.06
C THR A 96 -8.43 -3.36 14.03
N LYS A 97 -9.59 -2.74 13.77
CA LYS A 97 -9.66 -1.56 12.90
C LYS A 97 -8.72 -0.49 13.44
N MET A 98 -7.81 0.00 12.59
CA MET A 98 -6.79 0.98 12.99
C MET A 98 -7.45 2.28 13.46
N ARG A 99 -7.38 2.52 14.77
CA ARG A 99 -7.93 3.70 15.44
C ARG A 99 -6.81 4.62 15.90
N TYR A 100 -6.89 5.88 15.49
CA TYR A 100 -5.87 6.89 15.75
C TYR A 100 -6.44 7.92 16.74
N PRO A 101 -5.95 7.99 17.99
CA PRO A 101 -6.58 8.78 19.06
C PRO A 101 -6.43 10.30 18.86
N ASP A 102 -5.63 10.73 17.88
CA ASP A 102 -5.40 12.12 17.51
C ASP A 102 -6.20 12.57 16.27
N TYR A 103 -7.22 11.79 15.87
CA TYR A 103 -8.14 12.01 14.74
C TYR A 103 -9.60 12.06 15.24
N THR A 104 -10.44 12.80 14.52
CA THR A 104 -11.89 12.81 14.74
C THR A 104 -12.52 11.66 13.97
N GLU A 105 -13.23 10.75 14.66
CA GLU A 105 -14.05 9.70 14.04
C GLU A 105 -15.47 10.22 13.78
N THR A 106 -16.02 9.95 12.59
CA THR A 106 -17.40 10.26 12.22
C THR A 106 -18.32 9.04 12.40
N VAL A 107 -19.63 9.23 12.26
CA VAL A 107 -20.63 8.15 12.39
C VAL A 107 -20.52 7.03 11.35
N SER A 108 -19.80 7.24 10.23
CA SER A 108 -19.52 6.22 9.22
C SER A 108 -18.30 5.36 9.56
N GLY A 109 -17.50 5.76 10.55
CA GLY A 109 -16.20 5.15 10.88
C GLY A 109 -15.02 5.73 10.09
N LEU A 110 -15.24 6.77 9.27
CA LEU A 110 -14.16 7.60 8.74
C LEU A 110 -13.44 8.30 9.89
N GLN A 111 -12.11 8.28 9.92
CA GLN A 111 -11.33 9.12 10.83
C GLN A 111 -10.57 10.18 10.04
N TYR A 112 -10.63 11.44 10.47
CA TYR A 112 -9.97 12.55 9.79
C TYR A 112 -9.21 13.49 10.73
N LYS A 113 -8.25 14.21 10.16
CA LYS A 113 -7.44 15.21 10.85
C LYS A 113 -7.09 16.33 9.89
N ASP A 114 -7.45 17.56 10.25
CA ASP A 114 -7.02 18.75 9.51
C ASP A 114 -5.54 19.04 9.82
N LEU A 115 -4.70 18.91 8.80
CA LEU A 115 -3.28 19.27 8.85
C LEU A 115 -3.09 20.78 8.62
N ARG A 116 -3.99 21.37 7.83
CA ARG A 116 -4.15 22.82 7.64
C ARG A 116 -5.65 23.11 7.51
N VAL A 117 -6.20 23.97 8.37
CA VAL A 117 -7.57 24.47 8.18
C VAL A 117 -7.55 25.48 7.02
N GLY A 118 -8.62 25.50 6.21
CA GLY A 118 -8.77 26.46 5.11
C GLY A 118 -9.60 27.67 5.54
N ASP A 119 -9.27 28.85 5.02
CA ASP A 119 -9.96 30.12 5.32
C ASP A 119 -11.06 30.48 4.30
N GLY A 120 -11.20 29.70 3.22
CA GLY A 120 -12.20 29.92 2.18
C GLY A 120 -13.52 29.16 2.40
N PRO A 121 -14.51 29.32 1.49
CA PRO A 121 -15.82 28.68 1.63
C PRO A 121 -15.75 27.14 1.60
N THR A 122 -16.72 26.51 2.27
CA THR A 122 -17.03 25.07 2.15
C THR A 122 -17.77 24.79 0.83
N PRO A 123 -17.47 23.71 0.10
CA PRO A 123 -18.20 23.32 -1.11
C PRO A 123 -19.62 22.85 -0.79
N LYS A 124 -20.52 22.96 -1.77
CA LYS A 124 -21.92 22.51 -1.68
C LYS A 124 -22.17 21.32 -2.61
N MET A 125 -23.22 20.56 -2.29
CA MET A 125 -23.71 19.50 -3.17
C MET A 125 -24.04 20.07 -4.56
N GLY A 126 -23.51 19.45 -5.60
CA GLY A 126 -23.61 19.91 -6.99
C GLY A 126 -22.39 20.70 -7.50
N ASP A 127 -21.59 21.32 -6.62
CA ASP A 127 -20.38 22.07 -7.01
C ASP A 127 -19.33 21.13 -7.62
N THR A 128 -18.50 21.65 -8.53
CA THR A 128 -17.32 20.94 -9.03
C THR A 128 -16.09 21.36 -8.23
N VAL A 129 -15.46 20.41 -7.55
CA VAL A 129 -14.24 20.65 -6.75
C VAL A 129 -12.99 20.26 -7.53
N VAL A 130 -11.89 20.95 -7.25
CA VAL A 130 -10.54 20.61 -7.73
C VAL A 130 -9.63 20.42 -6.52
N VAL A 131 -8.94 19.28 -6.49
CA VAL A 131 -8.12 18.84 -5.36
C VAL A 131 -6.76 18.33 -5.85
N ASP A 132 -5.74 18.44 -4.99
CA ASP A 132 -4.62 17.51 -5.04
C ASP A 132 -4.82 16.43 -3.98
N TRP A 133 -4.20 15.28 -4.21
CA TRP A 133 -4.28 14.15 -3.31
C TRP A 133 -3.08 13.21 -3.44
N ASP A 134 -2.64 12.71 -2.29
CA ASP A 134 -1.65 11.63 -2.14
C ASP A 134 -2.34 10.44 -1.42
N GLY A 135 -1.89 9.20 -1.66
CA GLY A 135 -2.58 7.98 -1.24
C GLY A 135 -1.65 6.84 -0.83
N TYR A 136 -1.96 6.18 0.30
CA TYR A 136 -1.10 5.20 0.97
C TYR A 136 -1.88 3.97 1.47
N THR A 137 -1.33 2.76 1.30
CA THR A 137 -1.92 1.52 1.83
C THR A 137 -1.49 1.25 3.27
N ILE A 138 -1.99 2.02 4.24
CA ILE A 138 -1.54 1.91 5.64
C ILE A 138 -1.80 0.55 6.29
N GLY A 139 -2.91 -0.14 5.95
CA GLY A 139 -3.17 -1.52 6.34
C GLY A 139 -2.20 -2.57 5.75
N TYR A 140 -1.33 -2.14 4.81
CA TYR A 140 -0.30 -2.97 4.18
C TYR A 140 1.00 -2.19 3.96
N TYR A 141 1.82 -2.12 5.02
CA TYR A 141 3.17 -1.53 5.02
C TYR A 141 3.26 -0.04 4.62
N GLY A 142 2.15 0.70 4.57
CA GLY A 142 2.15 2.14 4.27
C GLY A 142 2.66 2.50 2.87
N ARG A 143 2.52 1.58 1.90
CA ARG A 143 3.04 1.82 0.54
C ARG A 143 2.31 2.97 -0.14
N ILE A 144 3.07 3.93 -0.66
CA ILE A 144 2.57 4.99 -1.53
C ILE A 144 2.00 4.36 -2.80
N PHE A 145 0.74 4.66 -3.12
CA PHE A 145 0.13 4.35 -4.41
C PHE A 145 -0.10 5.60 -5.26
N GLU A 146 -0.27 6.77 -4.65
CA GLU A 146 -0.25 8.07 -5.34
C GLU A 146 0.58 9.05 -4.52
N ALA A 147 1.43 9.83 -5.17
CA ALA A 147 2.03 11.02 -4.58
C ALA A 147 2.38 12.05 -5.66
N ARG A 148 2.12 13.35 -5.43
CA ARG A 148 2.72 14.42 -6.25
C ARG A 148 4.18 14.64 -5.89
N ASN A 149 4.51 14.71 -4.59
CA ASN A 149 5.87 15.01 -4.14
C ASN A 149 6.77 13.76 -4.07
N LYS A 150 7.93 13.84 -4.74
CA LYS A 150 8.78 12.68 -5.04
C LYS A 150 9.59 12.18 -3.84
N THR A 151 9.46 10.90 -3.51
CA THR A 151 10.58 10.17 -2.88
C THR A 151 11.66 9.92 -3.92
N LYS A 152 12.94 10.19 -3.60
CA LYS A 152 14.06 9.97 -4.55
C LYS A 152 14.12 8.50 -5.00
N GLY A 153 13.94 8.25 -6.29
CA GLY A 153 13.93 6.90 -6.89
C GLY A 153 12.56 6.27 -7.09
N GLY A 154 11.45 6.95 -6.74
CA GLY A 154 10.10 6.51 -7.07
C GLY A 154 9.72 6.78 -8.54
N SER A 155 8.71 6.06 -9.06
CA SER A 155 8.16 6.23 -10.42
C SER A 155 7.19 7.43 -10.56
N PHE A 156 7.16 8.32 -9.58
CA PHE A 156 6.24 9.46 -9.53
C PHE A 156 6.87 10.66 -10.25
N VAL A 157 6.19 11.17 -11.29
CA VAL A 157 6.53 12.44 -11.95
C VAL A 157 5.64 13.50 -11.32
N GLY A 158 6.25 14.53 -10.74
CA GLY A 158 5.56 15.46 -9.84
C GLY A 158 5.15 16.78 -10.48
N ASP A 159 5.72 17.08 -11.63
CA ASP A 159 5.74 18.42 -12.25
C ASP A 159 4.58 18.57 -13.27
N ASP A 160 4.19 17.47 -13.91
CA ASP A 160 3.13 17.40 -14.93
C ASP A 160 1.82 16.73 -14.43
N LYS A 161 1.66 16.51 -13.11
CA LYS A 161 0.46 15.87 -12.54
C LYS A 161 -0.74 16.82 -12.58
N ASP A 162 -1.72 16.51 -13.43
CA ASP A 162 -3.06 17.13 -13.41
C ASP A 162 -3.71 17.04 -12.03
N PHE A 163 -4.44 18.10 -11.65
CA PHE A 163 -5.27 18.09 -10.43
C PHE A 163 -6.52 17.25 -10.64
N PHE A 164 -6.92 16.50 -9.61
CA PHE A 164 -8.13 15.70 -9.68
C PHE A 164 -9.37 16.60 -9.51
N LYS A 165 -10.41 16.31 -10.30
CA LYS A 165 -11.66 17.08 -10.34
C LYS A 165 -12.84 16.12 -10.42
N PHE A 166 -13.88 16.42 -9.66
CA PHE A 166 -15.14 15.67 -9.61
C PHE A 166 -16.27 16.59 -9.13
N ARG A 167 -17.52 16.17 -9.32
CA ARG A 167 -18.69 16.91 -8.83
C ARG A 167 -19.16 16.35 -7.48
N LEU A 168 -19.34 17.20 -6.47
CA LEU A 168 -19.79 16.75 -5.15
C LEU A 168 -21.25 16.29 -5.18
N GLY A 169 -21.56 15.12 -4.61
CA GLY A 169 -22.86 14.45 -4.71
C GLY A 169 -23.06 13.61 -5.97
N SER A 170 -22.02 13.39 -6.79
CA SER A 170 -22.11 12.60 -8.03
C SER A 170 -21.84 11.10 -7.83
N GLN A 171 -21.21 10.70 -6.73
CA GLN A 171 -20.70 9.35 -6.49
C GLN A 171 -19.60 8.92 -7.50
N GLU A 172 -18.94 9.90 -8.16
CA GLU A 172 -17.74 9.67 -8.98
C GLU A 172 -16.54 9.16 -8.15
N VAL A 173 -16.56 9.35 -6.82
CA VAL A 173 -15.47 9.01 -5.90
C VAL A 173 -15.93 8.09 -4.75
N ILE A 174 -14.98 7.48 -4.04
CA ILE A 174 -15.25 6.65 -2.86
C ILE A 174 -15.99 7.45 -1.77
N PRO A 175 -16.90 6.84 -0.99
CA PRO A 175 -17.74 7.55 0.00
C PRO A 175 -16.94 8.40 0.99
N ALA A 176 -15.80 7.89 1.48
CA ALA A 176 -14.93 8.64 2.38
C ALA A 176 -14.40 9.95 1.79
N PHE A 177 -14.24 10.06 0.47
CA PHE A 177 -13.67 11.23 -0.18
C PHE A 177 -14.73 12.34 -0.36
N GLU A 178 -15.99 11.98 -0.65
CA GLU A 178 -17.10 12.95 -0.61
C GLU A 178 -17.38 13.44 0.81
N GLU A 179 -17.39 12.53 1.80
CA GLU A 179 -17.57 12.88 3.22
C GLU A 179 -16.47 13.83 3.71
N ALA A 180 -15.21 13.52 3.40
CA ALA A 180 -14.05 14.34 3.78
C ALA A 180 -14.11 15.75 3.20
N ILE A 181 -14.49 15.90 1.92
CA ILE A 181 -14.58 17.19 1.22
C ILE A 181 -15.78 18.02 1.67
N THR A 182 -16.93 17.37 1.94
CA THR A 182 -18.16 18.07 2.38
C THR A 182 -17.94 18.85 3.68
N GLY A 183 -17.11 18.33 4.60
CA GLY A 183 -16.75 18.99 5.86
C GLY A 183 -15.50 19.88 5.80
N MET A 184 -15.02 20.28 4.61
CA MET A 184 -13.69 20.90 4.42
C MET A 184 -13.78 22.31 3.82
N ALA A 185 -12.93 23.23 4.29
CA ALA A 185 -12.85 24.60 3.78
C ALA A 185 -11.81 24.72 2.65
N LEU A 186 -12.07 25.59 1.67
CA LEU A 186 -11.15 25.90 0.58
C LEU A 186 -9.79 26.40 1.12
N GLY A 187 -8.70 25.85 0.57
CA GLY A 187 -7.33 26.10 1.03
C GLY A 187 -6.87 25.19 2.17
N GLY A 188 -7.73 24.31 2.70
CA GLY A 188 -7.35 23.34 3.72
C GLY A 188 -6.51 22.17 3.19
N VAL A 189 -5.88 21.43 4.11
CA VAL A 189 -5.28 20.12 3.88
C VAL A 189 -5.79 19.16 4.96
N ARG A 190 -6.47 18.09 4.55
CA ARG A 190 -7.08 17.09 5.42
C ARG A 190 -6.49 15.72 5.16
N ARG A 191 -6.05 15.05 6.23
CA ARG A 191 -5.69 13.64 6.23
C ARG A 191 -6.91 12.80 6.62
N ILE A 192 -7.17 11.73 5.89
CA ILE A 192 -8.22 10.76 6.21
C ILE A 192 -7.69 9.34 6.28
N ILE A 193 -8.25 8.56 7.21
CA ILE A 193 -8.05 7.13 7.41
C ILE A 193 -9.34 6.45 6.95
N VAL A 194 -9.28 5.82 5.78
CA VAL A 194 -10.44 5.25 5.10
C VAL A 194 -10.58 3.78 5.47
N PRO A 195 -11.60 3.39 6.26
CA PRO A 195 -11.88 1.98 6.51
C PRO A 195 -12.35 1.29 5.21
N PRO A 196 -12.20 -0.05 5.09
CA PRO A 196 -12.54 -0.77 3.86
C PRO A 196 -13.97 -0.53 3.37
N GLU A 197 -14.93 -0.33 4.27
CA GLU A 197 -16.35 -0.11 3.95
C GLU A 197 -16.65 1.25 3.29
N LEU A 198 -15.74 2.23 3.40
CA LEU A 198 -15.85 3.55 2.76
C LEU A 198 -14.81 3.75 1.63
N GLY A 199 -14.11 2.66 1.27
CA GLY A 199 -13.12 2.61 0.19
C GLY A 199 -13.74 2.31 -1.18
N TYR A 200 -12.97 1.63 -2.03
CA TYR A 200 -13.38 1.31 -3.40
C TYR A 200 -14.40 0.15 -3.43
N PRO A 201 -15.57 0.32 -4.10
CA PRO A 201 -16.61 -0.70 -4.13
C PRO A 201 -16.11 -1.99 -4.80
N ASP A 202 -16.56 -3.13 -4.28
CA ASP A 202 -16.10 -4.48 -4.62
C ASP A 202 -14.58 -4.72 -4.54
N ASN A 203 -13.83 -3.81 -3.91
CA ASN A 203 -12.37 -3.75 -3.96
C ASN A 203 -11.81 -3.54 -5.40
N ASP A 204 -12.48 -2.72 -6.22
CA ASP A 204 -12.01 -2.40 -7.58
C ASP A 204 -11.92 -0.87 -7.79
N TYR A 205 -10.69 -0.35 -7.83
CA TYR A 205 -10.41 1.06 -8.07
C TYR A 205 -10.84 1.55 -9.47
N ASN A 206 -11.29 0.66 -10.36
CA ASN A 206 -11.84 1.06 -11.65
C ASN A 206 -13.29 1.58 -11.55
N LYS A 207 -14.01 1.31 -10.47
CA LYS A 207 -15.43 1.67 -10.28
C LYS A 207 -15.64 3.09 -9.76
N SER A 208 -14.77 3.58 -8.89
CA SER A 208 -14.84 4.92 -8.30
C SER A 208 -13.46 5.57 -8.25
N GLY A 209 -13.42 6.91 -8.26
CA GLY A 209 -12.20 7.70 -8.04
C GLY A 209 -11.88 7.93 -6.56
N PRO A 210 -10.76 8.61 -6.25
CA PRO A 210 -9.71 8.98 -7.20
C PRO A 210 -8.90 7.73 -7.63
N LYS A 211 -8.22 7.79 -8.78
CA LYS A 211 -7.51 6.62 -9.35
C LYS A 211 -6.01 6.89 -9.48
N PRO A 212 -5.11 5.92 -9.16
CA PRO A 212 -3.67 6.16 -9.19
C PRO A 212 -3.18 6.43 -10.63
N THR A 213 -2.40 7.49 -10.80
CA THR A 213 -1.89 7.94 -12.10
C THR A 213 -0.79 7.04 -12.64
N THR A 214 0.08 6.53 -11.75
CA THR A 214 1.23 5.69 -12.13
C THR A 214 0.87 4.19 -12.16
N PHE A 215 1.49 3.44 -13.08
CA PHE A 215 1.36 1.97 -13.13
C PHE A 215 1.86 1.27 -11.86
N SER A 216 2.90 1.81 -11.22
CA SER A 216 3.35 1.38 -9.89
C SER A 216 2.29 1.59 -8.82
N GLY A 217 1.59 2.72 -8.87
CA GLY A 217 0.49 3.06 -7.98
C GLY A 217 -0.71 2.14 -8.14
N GLN A 218 -1.14 1.95 -9.38
CA GLN A 218 -2.20 1.02 -9.74
C GLN A 218 -1.88 -0.39 -9.22
N ARG A 219 -0.66 -0.90 -9.43
CA ARG A 219 -0.24 -2.20 -8.88
C ARG A 219 -0.16 -2.26 -7.36
N ALA A 220 0.26 -1.18 -6.69
CA ALA A 220 0.32 -1.13 -5.23
C ALA A 220 -1.08 -1.18 -4.60
N LEU A 221 -2.03 -0.42 -5.16
CA LEU A 221 -3.42 -0.42 -4.73
C LEU A 221 -4.14 -1.73 -5.07
N ASP A 222 -3.98 -2.23 -6.30
CA ASP A 222 -4.61 -3.47 -6.78
C ASP A 222 -4.21 -4.69 -5.94
N PHE A 223 -2.93 -4.78 -5.55
CA PHE A 223 -2.43 -5.86 -4.71
C PHE A 223 -3.15 -5.95 -3.35
N VAL A 224 -3.47 -4.80 -2.75
CA VAL A 224 -4.12 -4.71 -1.43
C VAL A 224 -5.62 -4.92 -1.57
N LEU A 225 -6.25 -4.27 -2.55
CA LEU A 225 -7.68 -4.38 -2.80
C LEU A 225 -8.08 -5.80 -3.22
N ARG A 226 -7.40 -6.40 -4.20
CA ARG A 226 -7.72 -7.75 -4.70
C ARG A 226 -7.19 -8.88 -3.82
N ASN A 227 -6.56 -8.59 -2.68
CA ASN A 227 -6.11 -9.64 -1.80
C ASN A 227 -7.30 -10.39 -1.16
N GLN A 228 -7.25 -11.72 -1.28
CA GLN A 228 -8.21 -12.65 -0.66
C GLN A 228 -7.71 -13.20 0.69
N GLY A 229 -6.43 -12.98 1.02
CA GLY A 229 -5.87 -13.27 2.34
C GLY A 229 -6.20 -12.18 3.35
N LEU A 230 -5.79 -12.40 4.61
CA LEU A 230 -6.04 -11.50 5.73
C LEU A 230 -5.11 -10.26 5.70
N ILE A 231 -5.24 -9.43 4.67
CA ILE A 231 -4.62 -8.10 4.57
C ILE A 231 -5.61 -7.05 5.07
N ASP A 232 -5.10 -6.00 5.75
CA ASP A 232 -5.94 -4.86 6.10
C ASP A 232 -5.97 -3.90 4.90
N LYS A 233 -7.18 -3.54 4.47
CA LYS A 233 -7.43 -2.70 3.29
C LYS A 233 -7.67 -1.23 3.66
N THR A 234 -7.47 -0.86 4.93
CA THR A 234 -7.49 0.53 5.40
C THR A 234 -6.47 1.36 4.61
N LEU A 235 -6.95 2.44 4.00
CA LEU A 235 -6.15 3.38 3.22
C LEU A 235 -5.97 4.69 3.98
N LEU A 236 -4.95 5.47 3.61
CA LEU A 236 -4.78 6.84 4.04
C LEU A 236 -4.72 7.72 2.80
N PHE A 237 -5.45 8.84 2.83
CA PHE A 237 -5.33 9.90 1.82
C PHE A 237 -4.98 11.21 2.51
N ASP A 238 -4.06 11.96 1.90
CA ASP A 238 -3.90 13.39 2.17
C ASP A 238 -4.56 14.15 1.02
N ILE A 239 -5.41 15.12 1.35
CA ILE A 239 -6.26 15.84 0.38
C ILE A 239 -6.09 17.34 0.59
N GLU A 240 -5.81 18.09 -0.48
CA GLU A 240 -5.76 19.56 -0.49
C GLU A 240 -6.89 20.11 -1.37
N LEU A 241 -7.78 20.92 -0.79
CA LEU A 241 -8.91 21.52 -1.52
C LEU A 241 -8.49 22.86 -2.13
N LEU A 242 -8.30 22.89 -3.46
CA LEU A 242 -7.62 23.97 -4.17
C LEU A 242 -8.56 24.94 -4.88
N LYS A 243 -9.70 24.46 -5.38
CA LYS A 243 -10.71 25.30 -6.02
C LYS A 243 -12.09 24.69 -5.88
N ILE A 244 -13.08 25.56 -5.72
CA ILE A 244 -14.50 25.24 -5.87
C ILE A 244 -14.99 26.01 -7.11
N ILE A 245 -15.70 25.32 -7.98
CA ILE A 245 -16.39 25.87 -9.14
C ILE A 245 -17.88 25.70 -8.86
N PRO A 246 -18.62 26.78 -8.54
CA PRO A 246 -20.03 26.67 -8.20
C PRO A 246 -20.85 26.23 -9.42
N ASN A 247 -21.95 25.53 -9.14
CA ASN A 247 -22.88 25.00 -10.13
C ASN A 247 -23.93 26.02 -10.60
#